data_AF-A0A1J5SS12-F1
#
_entry.id   AF-A0A1J5SS12-F1
#
_cell.length_a   1.000
_cell.length_b   1.000
_cell.length_c   1.000
_cell.angle_alpha   90.00
_cell.angle_beta   90.00
_cell.angle_gamma   90.00
#
_symmetry.space_group_name_H-M   'P 1'
#
loop_
_entity.id
_entity.type
_entity.pdbx_description
1 polymer ?
#
loop_
_entity_poly.entity_id
_entity_poly.type
_entity_poly.pdbx_seq_one_letter_code
_entity_poly.pdbx_strand_id
1 'polypeptide(L)' 'MNWSEFFAMNGYAFYVWGSYGVALFVLGIEIVLVRNRRKNALRELRLMRDEMGDDRTGETA' A
#
# COMPACT_ATOMS: atom_id res chain seq x y z
N MET A 1 -23.37 -10.57 28.69
CA MET A 1 -22.47 -9.60 28.04
C MET A 1 -22.69 -9.70 26.54
N ASN A 2 -23.65 -8.94 26.00
CA ASN A 2 -24.00 -8.98 24.59
C ASN A 2 -23.15 -7.98 23.80
N TRP A 3 -22.19 -8.50 23.04
CA TRP A 3 -21.51 -7.72 22.00
C TRP A 3 -22.51 -7.11 21.02
N SER A 4 -23.60 -7.84 20.71
CA SER A 4 -24.68 -7.36 19.83
C SER A 4 -25.38 -6.09 20.33
N GLU A 5 -25.49 -5.83 21.64
CA GLU A 5 -26.07 -4.56 22.16
C GLU A 5 -25.11 -3.38 21.96
N PHE A 6 -23.79 -3.63 21.98
CA PHE A 6 -22.77 -2.62 21.71
C PHE A 6 -22.75 -2.21 20.22
N PHE A 7 -22.97 -3.18 19.32
CA PHE A 7 -23.14 -2.92 17.88
C PHE A 7 -24.55 -2.44 17.52
N ALA A 8 -25.57 -2.73 18.34
CA ALA A 8 -26.95 -2.35 18.09
C ALA A 8 -27.43 -1.25 19.06
N MET A 9 -26.52 -0.40 19.53
CA MET A 9 -26.84 0.77 20.35
C MET A 9 -27.57 1.83 19.49
N ASN A 10 -28.83 1.54 19.16
CA ASN A 10 -29.82 2.43 18.58
C ASN A 10 -29.40 3.17 17.28
N GLY A 11 -28.53 2.56 16.45
CA GLY A 11 -28.11 3.11 15.15
C GLY A 11 -26.78 3.86 15.11
N TYR A 12 -26.12 4.11 16.26
CA TYR A 12 -24.85 4.86 16.30
C TYR A 12 -23.61 4.02 15.92
N ALA A 13 -23.66 2.70 16.10
CA ALA A 13 -22.51 1.85 15.80
C ALA A 13 -22.10 1.92 14.33
N PHE A 14 -23.06 2.08 13.40
CA PHE A 14 -22.76 2.26 11.98
C PHE A 14 -21.93 3.52 11.69
N TYR A 15 -22.14 4.60 12.44
CA TYR A 15 -21.36 5.83 12.31
C TYR A 15 -19.94 5.67 12.86
N VAL A 16 -19.80 4.98 13.99
CA VAL A 16 -18.49 4.71 14.61
C VAL A 16 -17.68 3.79 13.69
N TRP A 17 -18.23 2.63 13.35
CA TRP A 17 -17.57 1.69 12.44
C TRP A 17 -17.36 2.25 11.03
N GLY A 18 -18.28 3.09 10.54
CA GLY A 18 -18.10 3.84 9.31
C GLY A 18 -16.92 4.81 9.38
N SER A 19 -16.81 5.60 10.46
CA SER A 19 -15.71 6.55 10.66
C SER A 19 -14.36 5.84 10.83
N TYR A 20 -14.31 4.75 11.60
CA TYR A 20 -13.13 3.89 11.71
C TYR A 20 -12.77 3.23 10.38
N GLY A 21 -13.76 2.80 9.60
CA GLY A 21 -13.59 2.26 8.25
C GLY A 21 -13.01 3.28 7.29
N VAL A 22 -13.53 4.52 7.30
CA VAL A 22 -13.01 5.63 6.49
C VAL A 22 -11.59 5.99 6.90
N ALA A 23 -11.29 6.05 8.21
CA ALA A 23 -9.93 6.31 8.70
C ALA A 23 -8.95 5.21 8.25
N LEU A 24 -9.31 3.93 8.41
CA LEU A 24 -8.52 2.80 7.91
C LEU A 24 -8.38 2.82 6.39
N PHE A 25 -9.41 3.24 5.67
CA PHE A 25 -9.41 3.34 4.22
C PHE A 25 -8.42 4.40 3.74
N VAL A 26 -8.43 5.59 4.34
CA VAL A 26 -7.46 6.66 4.05
C VAL A 26 -6.04 6.19 4.36
N LEU A 27 -5.81 5.59 5.54
CA LEU A 27 -4.50 5.04 5.88
C LEU A 27 -4.05 3.93 4.92
N GLY A 28 -4.97 3.05 4.52
CA GLY A 28 -4.72 1.98 3.56
C GLY A 28 -4.32 2.52 2.19
N ILE A 29 -5.02 3.54 1.70
CA ILE A 29 -4.68 4.23 0.45
C ILE A 29 -3.27 4.82 0.55
N GLU A 30 -2.98 5.56 1.63
CA GLU A 30 -1.67 6.18 1.83
C GLU A 30 -0.55 5.13 1.79
N ILE A 31 -0.72 4.01 2.50
CA ILE A 31 0.23 2.89 2.54
C ILE A 31 0.41 2.27 1.16
N VAL A 32 -0.68 2.05 0.42
CA VAL A 32 -0.63 1.49 -0.93
C VAL A 32 0.11 2.45 -1.87
N LEU A 33 -0.19 3.74 -1.82
CA LEU A 33 0.45 4.78 -2.63
C LEU A 33 1.96 4.85 -2.35
N VAL A 34 2.35 4.86 -1.08
CA VAL A 34 3.75 4.90 -0.64
C VAL A 34 4.48 3.62 -1.05
N ARG A 35 3.86 2.45 -0.90
CA ARG A 35 4.44 1.18 -1.38
C ARG A 35 4.61 1.18 -2.89
N ASN A 36 3.64 1.72 -3.64
CA ASN A 36 3.72 1.77 -5.09
C ASN A 36 4.86 2.69 -5.56
N ARG A 37 5.02 3.86 -4.92
CA ARG A 37 6.16 4.76 -5.17
C ARG A 37 7.50 4.08 -4.89
N ARG A 38 7.62 3.34 -3.79
CA ARG A 38 8.82 2.54 -3.48
C ARG A 38 9.13 1.48 -4.54
N LYS A 39 8.10 0.81 -5.08
CA LYS A 39 8.30 -0.20 -6.14
C LYS A 39 8.74 0.45 -7.45
N ASN A 40 8.25 1.63 -7.78
CA ASN A 40 8.68 2.34 -8.99
C ASN A 40 10.14 2.79 -8.91
N ALA A 41 10.58 3.35 -7.76
CA ALA A 41 11.98 3.75 -7.58
C ALA A 41 12.96 2.57 -7.69
N LEU A 42 12.59 1.39 -7.17
CA LEU A 42 13.41 0.18 -7.30
C LEU A 42 13.41 -0.39 -8.73
N ARG A 43 12.34 -0.17 -9.49
CA ARG A 43 12.25 -0.63 -10.89
C ARG A 43 13.15 0.20 -11.80
N GLU A 44 13.24 1.50 -11.56
CA GLU A 44 14.13 2.42 -12.27
C GLU A 44 15.61 2.06 -12.05
N LEU A 45 15.99 1.77 -10.80
CA LEU A 45 17.34 1.33 -10.46
C LEU A 45 17.72 -0.04 -11.08
N ARG A 46 16.74 -0.93 -11.30
CA ARG A 46 16.98 -2.21 -11.98
C ARG A 46 17.23 -2.03 -13.47
N LEU A 47 16.48 -1.15 -14.14
CA LEU A 47 16.65 -0.88 -15.57
C LEU A 47 18.05 -0.31 -15.87
N MET A 48 18.52 0.66 -15.08
CA MET A 48 19.89 1.21 -15.24
C MET A 48 21.00 0.19 -14.94
N ARG A 49 20.76 -0.79 -14.06
CA ARG A 49 21.73 -1.86 -13.76
C ARG A 49 21.88 -2.82 -14.94
N ASP A 50 20.78 -3.21 -15.56
CA ASP A 50 20.79 -4.15 -16.68
C ASP A 50 21.46 -3.52 -17.91
N GLU A 51 21.17 -2.24 -18.21
CA GLU A 51 21.79 -1.52 -19.34
C GLU A 51 23.32 -1.38 -19.18
N MET A 52 23.82 -1.16 -17.96
CA MET A 52 25.26 -1.01 -17.69
C MET A 52 25.98 -2.35 -17.44
N GLY A 53 25.23 -3.44 -17.31
CA GLY A 53 25.76 -4.81 -17.17
C GLY A 53 25.93 -5.52 -18.51
N ASP A 54 25.08 -5.19 -19.48
CA ASP A 54 25.09 -5.77 -20.82
C ASP A 54 26.30 -5.30 -21.65
N ASP A 55 26.61 -4.00 -21.58
CA ASP A 55 27.69 -3.37 -22.37
C ASP A 55 29.09 -3.91 -22.02
N ARG A 56 29.31 -4.38 -20.79
CA ARG A 56 30.59 -4.94 -20.33
C ARG A 56 30.79 -6.42 -20.69
N THR A 57 29.74 -7.10 -21.14
CA THR A 57 29.81 -8.53 -21.49
C THR A 57 30.05 -8.72 -22.99
N GLY A 58 29.73 -7.72 -23.83
CA GLY A 58 29.97 -7.74 -25.28
C GLY A 58 31.42 -7.45 -25.70
N GLU A 59 32.24 -6.85 -24.85
CA GLU A 59 33.60 -6.39 -25.21
C GLU A 59 34.71 -7.44 -24.97
N THR A 60 34.36 -8.63 -24.47
CA THR A 60 35.31 -9.74 -24.19
C THR A 60 35.21 -10.93 -25.14
N ALA A 61 34.57 -10.79 -26.32
CA ALA A 61 34.40 -11.85 -27.31
C ALA A 61 35.31 -11.69 -28.54
#